data_AF-A0A355AYV5-F1
#
_entry.id   AF-A0A355AYV5-F1
#
_cell.length_a   1.000
_cell.length_b   1.000
_cell.length_c   1.000
_cell.angle_alpha   90.00
_cell.angle_beta   90.00
_cell.angle_gamma   90.00
#
_symmetry.space_group_name_H-M   'P 1'
#
loop_
_entity.id
_entity.type
_entity.pdbx_description
1 polymer ?
#
loop_
_entity_poly.entity_id
_entity_poly.type
_entity_poly.pdbx_seq_one_letter_code
_entity_poly.pdbx_strand_id
1 'polypeptide(L)'
;MGTAAVAEIRNLWHVDDEWSIDEDRGFSWWGQYYRQRIWSEPGFVDEGIEIFRLHAQTDFVRHVDLPDGELLGRLSAINMFASIAAMVFDPTRKAIRLHSSMFVHEGTTSWVPHTFATAAIIQPIEAQIRARKFAEVLGGEPDVSSHPVSGIRSEMDDMLNVIEHVYAP
;
A
#
# COMPACT_ATOMS: atom_id res chain seq x y z
N MET A 1 15.70 13.50 2.34
CA MET A 1 14.69 13.64 1.27
C MET A 1 13.64 12.53 1.29
N GLY A 2 14.03 11.24 1.24
CA GLY A 2 13.04 10.14 1.24
C GLY A 2 12.02 10.14 2.38
N THR A 3 12.46 10.27 3.64
CA THR A 3 11.56 10.36 4.80
C THR A 3 10.72 11.64 4.81
N ALA A 4 11.21 12.74 4.24
CA ALA A 4 10.45 13.97 4.09
C ALA A 4 9.30 13.79 3.09
N ALA A 5 9.53 13.09 1.97
CA ALA A 5 8.47 12.74 1.03
C ALA A 5 7.39 11.84 1.67
N VAL A 6 7.79 10.91 2.56
CA VAL A 6 6.82 10.10 3.31
C VAL A 6 6.00 10.94 4.29
N ALA A 7 6.65 11.88 4.99
CA ALA A 7 5.95 12.82 5.87
C ALA A 7 4.98 13.73 5.09
N GLU A 8 5.34 14.14 3.88
CA GLU A 8 4.46 14.89 2.98
C GLU A 8 3.20 14.09 2.61
N ILE A 9 3.34 12.81 2.27
CA ILE A 9 2.19 11.92 2.00
C ILE A 9 1.29 11.81 3.23
N ARG A 10 1.88 11.62 4.42
CA ARG A 10 1.12 11.57 5.68
C ARG A 10 0.30 12.85 5.89
N ASN A 11 0.89 14.02 5.60
CA ASN A 11 0.22 15.30 5.71
C ASN A 11 -0.89 15.48 4.66
N LEU A 12 -0.65 15.08 3.40
CA LEU A 12 -1.64 15.17 2.31
C LEU A 12 -2.89 14.36 2.61
N TRP A 13 -2.74 13.24 3.30
CA TRP A 13 -3.85 12.38 3.70
C TRP A 13 -4.45 12.74 5.04
N HIS A 14 -3.92 13.73 5.75
CA HIS A 14 -4.34 14.09 7.10
C HIS A 14 -4.42 12.86 8.02
N VAL A 15 -3.41 11.97 7.94
CA VAL A 15 -3.43 10.70 8.68
C VAL A 15 -3.53 10.95 10.18
N ASP A 16 -4.56 10.38 10.80
CA ASP A 16 -4.75 10.42 12.24
C ASP A 16 -3.65 9.63 12.98
N ASP A 17 -3.04 10.26 13.99
CA ASP A 17 -2.06 9.61 14.87
C ASP A 17 -2.67 8.41 15.62
N GLU A 18 -3.97 8.44 15.91
CA GLU A 18 -4.69 7.34 16.57
C GLU A 18 -4.71 6.05 15.73
N TRP A 19 -4.75 6.19 14.40
CA TRP A 19 -4.91 5.08 13.46
C TRP A 19 -3.62 4.75 12.72
N SER A 20 -2.49 5.24 13.21
CA SER A 20 -1.20 5.03 12.60
C SER A 20 -0.10 4.75 13.61
N ILE A 21 0.97 4.13 13.12
CA ILE A 21 2.15 3.81 13.90
C ILE A 21 3.35 4.33 13.13
N ASP A 22 4.14 5.16 13.78
CA ASP A 22 5.42 5.60 13.22
C ASP A 22 6.43 4.46 13.18
N GLU A 23 7.19 4.44 12.10
CA GLU A 23 8.31 3.53 11.89
C GLU A 23 9.56 4.36 11.50
N ASP A 24 10.75 3.76 11.59
CA ASP A 24 12.03 4.46 11.38
C ASP A 24 12.10 5.31 10.10
N ARG A 25 11.51 4.83 8.99
CA ARG A 25 11.51 5.53 7.70
C ARG A 25 10.13 5.63 7.07
N GLY A 26 9.09 5.58 7.87
CA GLY A 26 7.72 5.57 7.38
C GLY A 26 6.67 5.40 8.45
N PHE A 27 5.51 4.90 8.06
CA PHE A 27 4.41 4.62 8.97
C PHE A 27 3.54 3.48 8.46
N SER A 28 2.85 2.83 9.40
CA SER A 28 1.71 1.97 9.12
C SER A 28 0.42 2.70 9.46
N TRP A 29 -0.64 2.51 8.68
CA TRP A 29 -1.93 3.17 8.82
C TRP A 29 -3.08 2.20 8.61
N TRP A 30 -4.14 2.37 9.40
CA TRP A 30 -5.40 1.64 9.31
C TRP A 30 -6.53 2.62 9.00
N GLY A 31 -6.78 2.86 7.71
CA GLY A 31 -7.96 3.61 7.26
C GLY A 31 -9.28 2.88 7.54
N GLN A 32 -9.21 1.54 7.69
CA GLN A 32 -10.27 0.69 8.27
C GLN A 32 -9.69 -0.71 8.59
N TYR A 33 -10.08 -1.76 7.85
CA TYR A 33 -9.75 -3.16 8.16
C TYR A 33 -8.37 -3.66 7.70
N TYR A 34 -7.71 -2.97 6.76
CA TYR A 34 -6.43 -3.42 6.19
C TYR A 34 -5.34 -2.44 6.58
N ARG A 35 -4.18 -2.97 6.98
CA ARG A 35 -2.98 -2.18 7.21
C ARG A 35 -2.38 -1.77 5.88
N GLN A 36 -2.09 -0.49 5.72
CA GLN A 36 -1.17 0.01 4.71
C GLN A 36 0.11 0.48 5.37
N ARG A 37 1.25 0.22 4.74
CA ARG A 37 2.55 0.73 5.14
C ARG A 37 3.11 1.62 4.05
N ILE A 38 3.63 2.79 4.42
CA ILE A 38 4.32 3.71 3.51
C ILE A 38 5.70 4.01 4.08
N TRP A 39 6.74 3.81 3.29
CA TRP A 39 8.11 4.04 3.74
C TRP A 39 9.03 4.43 2.59
N SER A 40 10.21 4.92 2.97
CA SER A 40 11.31 5.17 2.04
C SER A 40 12.49 4.24 2.34
N GLU A 41 13.07 3.63 1.31
CA GLU A 41 14.40 3.01 1.41
C GLU A 41 15.47 4.07 1.75
N PRO A 42 16.63 3.68 2.31
CA PRO A 42 17.80 4.54 2.37
C PRO A 42 18.16 5.11 0.99
N GLY A 43 18.70 6.33 0.98
CA GLY A 43 19.15 6.95 -0.26
C GLY A 43 20.36 6.21 -0.83
N PHE A 44 20.45 6.13 -2.15
CA PHE A 44 21.64 5.68 -2.86
C PHE A 44 22.00 6.71 -3.94
N VAL A 45 23.28 6.74 -4.30
CA VAL A 45 23.78 7.65 -5.34
C VAL A 45 23.81 6.90 -6.67
N ASP A 46 23.20 7.50 -7.69
CA ASP A 46 23.25 7.05 -9.07
C ASP A 46 23.61 8.23 -9.96
N GLU A 47 24.67 8.08 -10.77
CA GLU A 47 25.24 9.15 -11.60
C GLU A 47 25.44 10.51 -10.88
N GLY A 48 25.77 10.47 -9.58
CA GLY A 48 25.99 11.67 -8.76
C GLY A 48 24.71 12.32 -8.21
N ILE A 49 23.54 11.73 -8.48
CA ILE A 49 22.24 12.16 -7.94
C ILE A 49 21.87 11.25 -6.77
N GLU A 50 21.50 11.84 -5.63
CA GLU A 50 20.93 11.07 -4.52
C GLU A 50 19.46 10.73 -4.82
N ILE A 51 19.15 9.42 -4.86
CA ILE A 51 17.85 8.87 -5.19
C ILE A 51 17.31 8.08 -3.99
N PHE A 52 16.01 8.19 -3.75
CA PHE A 52 15.30 7.40 -2.75
C PHE A 52 14.16 6.64 -3.43
N ARG A 53 13.86 5.43 -2.95
CA ARG A 53 12.68 4.69 -3.38
C ARG A 53 11.59 4.78 -2.31
N LEU A 54 10.42 5.25 -2.70
CA LEU A 54 9.20 5.23 -1.89
C LEU A 54 8.45 3.94 -2.15
N HIS A 55 7.81 3.40 -1.11
CA HIS A 55 6.98 2.21 -1.18
C HIS A 55 5.66 2.44 -0.47
N ALA A 56 4.62 1.82 -1.01
CA ALA A 56 3.29 1.72 -0.41
C ALA A 56 2.87 0.26 -0.53
N GLN A 57 2.51 -0.34 0.60
CA GLN A 57 2.15 -1.75 0.65
C GLN A 57 0.92 -1.96 1.53
N THR A 58 -0.13 -2.56 0.98
CA THR A 58 -1.34 -2.89 1.72
C THR A 58 -1.49 -4.41 1.86
N ASP A 59 -1.74 -4.87 3.09
CA ASP A 59 -2.07 -6.26 3.37
C ASP A 59 -3.38 -6.64 2.67
N PHE A 60 -3.41 -7.77 1.95
CA PHE A 60 -4.51 -8.08 1.03
C PHE A 60 -5.08 -9.49 1.23
N VAL A 61 -4.26 -10.53 1.05
CA VAL A 61 -4.66 -11.93 1.28
C VAL A 61 -3.59 -12.64 2.08
N ARG A 62 -3.97 -13.43 3.09
CA ARG A 62 -3.06 -14.26 3.87
C ARG A 62 -3.47 -15.72 3.84
N HIS A 63 -2.63 -16.57 4.43
CA HIS A 63 -2.83 -18.02 4.49
C HIS A 63 -3.07 -18.63 3.11
N VAL A 64 -2.33 -18.16 2.12
CA VAL A 64 -2.41 -18.65 0.74
C VAL A 64 -1.92 -20.09 0.68
N ASP A 65 -2.80 -20.98 0.23
CA ASP A 65 -2.58 -22.42 0.15
C ASP A 65 -2.83 -22.94 -1.27
N LEU A 66 -2.12 -22.34 -2.23
CA LEU A 66 -2.04 -22.82 -3.60
C LEU A 66 -0.63 -23.34 -3.89
N PRO A 67 -0.48 -24.35 -4.75
CA PRO A 67 0.83 -24.73 -5.27
C PRO A 67 1.52 -23.55 -5.98
N ASP A 68 2.83 -23.37 -5.76
CA ASP A 68 3.59 -22.20 -6.25
C ASP A 68 3.39 -21.93 -7.75
N GLY A 69 3.43 -22.97 -8.59
CA GLY A 69 3.24 -22.80 -10.04
C GLY A 69 1.85 -22.30 -10.43
N GLU A 70 0.82 -22.75 -9.72
CA GLU A 70 -0.55 -22.31 -9.93
C GLU A 70 -0.75 -20.87 -9.42
N LEU A 71 -0.23 -20.57 -8.24
CA LEU A 71 -0.29 -19.23 -7.65
C LEU A 71 0.41 -18.19 -8.53
N LEU A 72 1.64 -18.47 -8.97
CA LEU A 72 2.41 -17.56 -9.81
C LEU A 72 1.76 -17.37 -11.18
N GLY A 73 1.14 -18.41 -11.74
CA GLY A 73 0.35 -18.31 -12.96
C GLY A 73 -0.85 -17.36 -12.82
N ARG A 74 -1.62 -17.51 -11.73
CA ARG A 74 -2.76 -16.63 -11.41
C ARG A 74 -2.31 -15.19 -11.17
N LEU A 75 -1.27 -14.99 -10.36
CA LEU A 75 -0.72 -13.66 -10.07
C LEU A 75 -0.19 -12.97 -11.32
N SER A 76 0.49 -13.70 -12.21
CA SER A 76 0.97 -13.14 -13.48
C SER A 76 -0.18 -12.68 -14.37
N ALA A 77 -1.25 -13.48 -14.48
CA ALA A 77 -2.43 -13.11 -15.24
C ALA A 77 -3.15 -11.88 -14.67
N ILE A 78 -3.26 -11.79 -13.34
CA ILE A 78 -3.87 -10.63 -12.66
C ILE A 78 -3.00 -9.38 -12.83
N ASN A 79 -1.70 -9.49 -12.56
CA ASN A 79 -0.76 -8.36 -12.62
C ASN A 79 -0.58 -7.81 -14.03
N MET A 80 -0.87 -8.58 -15.08
CA MET A 80 -0.91 -8.09 -16.47
C MET A 80 -1.89 -6.92 -16.65
N PHE A 81 -2.92 -6.83 -15.80
CA PHE A 81 -3.92 -5.76 -15.81
C PHE A 81 -3.81 -4.82 -14.61
N ALA A 82 -2.79 -4.99 -13.76
CA ALA A 82 -2.56 -4.10 -12.62
C ALA A 82 -2.15 -2.72 -13.13
N SER A 83 -2.92 -1.69 -12.78
CA SER A 83 -2.65 -0.32 -13.26
C SER A 83 -1.64 0.41 -12.37
N ILE A 84 -1.76 0.28 -11.04
CA ILE A 84 -0.98 1.11 -10.11
C ILE A 84 -0.40 0.34 -8.93
N ALA A 85 -0.96 -0.82 -8.59
CA ALA A 85 -0.49 -1.68 -7.50
C ALA A 85 -0.44 -3.13 -7.96
N ALA A 86 0.74 -3.75 -7.87
CA ALA A 86 0.92 -5.16 -8.18
C ALA A 86 0.56 -6.03 -6.97
N MET A 87 0.02 -7.22 -7.22
CA MET A 87 -0.12 -8.27 -6.22
C MET A 87 1.21 -9.03 -6.09
N VAL A 88 1.88 -8.85 -4.96
CA VAL A 88 3.19 -9.45 -4.68
C VAL A 88 3.03 -10.53 -3.62
N PHE A 89 3.47 -11.76 -3.96
CA PHE A 89 3.46 -12.88 -3.03
C PHE A 89 4.73 -12.91 -2.17
N ASP A 90 4.54 -13.05 -0.87
CA ASP A 90 5.55 -13.29 0.15
C ASP A 90 5.48 -14.76 0.57
N PRO A 91 6.38 -15.63 0.08
CA PRO A 91 6.33 -17.06 0.37
C PRO A 91 6.63 -17.39 1.84
N THR A 92 7.38 -16.54 2.53
CA THR A 92 7.70 -16.74 3.96
C THR A 92 6.46 -16.54 4.81
N ARG A 93 5.63 -15.55 4.49
CA ARG A 93 4.39 -15.27 5.22
C ARG A 93 3.16 -15.95 4.62
N LYS A 94 3.30 -16.63 3.47
CA LYS A 94 2.19 -17.13 2.65
C LYS A 94 1.09 -16.08 2.46
N ALA A 95 1.51 -14.87 2.09
CA ALA A 95 0.63 -13.72 2.00
C ALA A 95 0.88 -12.93 0.72
N ILE A 96 -0.16 -12.29 0.22
CA ILE A 96 -0.15 -11.43 -0.95
C ILE A 96 -0.46 -10.01 -0.48
N ARG A 97 0.31 -9.06 -0.99
CA ARG A 97 0.11 -7.64 -0.71
C ARG A 97 -0.02 -6.86 -2.00
N LEU A 98 -0.80 -5.78 -1.96
CA LEU A 98 -0.75 -4.77 -2.99
C LEU A 98 0.52 -3.94 -2.79
N HIS A 99 1.27 -3.68 -3.86
CA HIS A 99 2.56 -2.98 -3.77
C HIS A 99 2.77 -2.03 -4.93
N SER A 100 3.23 -0.83 -4.59
CA SER A 100 3.66 0.21 -5.52
C SER A 100 4.97 0.79 -5.02
N SER A 101 5.82 1.26 -5.94
CA SER A 101 7.02 2.00 -5.58
C SER A 101 7.34 3.08 -6.60
N MET A 102 7.93 4.18 -6.16
CA MET A 102 8.33 5.29 -7.02
C MET A 102 9.67 5.87 -6.55
N PHE A 103 10.54 6.22 -7.49
CA PHE A 103 11.79 6.91 -7.16
C PHE A 103 11.55 8.41 -7.01
N VAL A 104 12.20 9.01 -6.03
CA VAL A 104 12.22 10.45 -5.79
C VAL A 104 13.67 10.92 -5.68
N HIS A 105 13.96 12.04 -6.31
CA HIS A 105 15.22 12.76 -6.20
C HIS A 105 14.94 14.27 -6.19
N GLU A 106 15.97 15.09 -6.00
CA GLU A 106 15.81 16.55 -5.81
C GLU A 106 14.97 17.22 -6.91
N GLY A 107 15.12 16.78 -8.17
CA GLY A 107 14.39 17.34 -9.32
C GLY A 107 12.92 16.92 -9.40
N THR A 108 12.45 16.00 -8.56
CA THR A 108 11.09 15.45 -8.63
C THR A 108 10.32 15.53 -7.31
N THR A 109 10.93 16.07 -6.25
CA THR A 109 10.28 16.22 -4.93
C THR A 109 9.02 17.06 -4.97
N SER A 110 8.89 18.00 -5.92
CA SER A 110 7.73 18.88 -6.01
C SER A 110 6.43 18.20 -6.49
N TRP A 111 6.51 17.00 -7.06
CA TRP A 111 5.34 16.32 -7.64
C TRP A 111 5.27 14.82 -7.35
N VAL A 112 6.40 14.13 -7.17
CA VAL A 112 6.42 12.69 -6.89
C VAL A 112 5.64 12.34 -5.63
N PRO A 113 5.78 13.03 -4.48
CA PRO A 113 5.01 12.71 -3.28
C PRO A 113 3.50 12.77 -3.52
N HIS A 114 3.02 13.79 -4.24
CA HIS A 114 1.61 13.92 -4.60
C HIS A 114 1.11 12.81 -5.53
N THR A 115 1.86 12.51 -6.60
CA THR A 115 1.50 11.41 -7.52
C THR A 115 1.52 10.06 -6.80
N PHE A 116 2.53 9.84 -5.95
CA PHE A 116 2.66 8.60 -5.20
C PHE A 116 1.59 8.46 -4.11
N ALA A 117 1.17 9.56 -3.47
CA ALA A 117 0.02 9.57 -2.57
C ALA A 117 -1.25 9.10 -3.30
N THR A 118 -1.55 9.63 -4.49
CA THR A 118 -2.71 9.16 -5.26
C THR A 118 -2.61 7.68 -5.65
N ALA A 119 -1.42 7.21 -6.00
CA ALA A 119 -1.17 5.80 -6.29
C ALA A 119 -1.37 4.90 -5.06
N ALA A 120 -0.86 5.33 -3.91
CA ALA A 120 -0.85 4.56 -2.68
C ALA A 120 -2.25 4.42 -2.10
N ILE A 121 -3.08 5.47 -2.11
CA ILE A 121 -4.41 5.44 -1.46
C ILE A 121 -5.37 4.44 -2.11
N ILE A 122 -5.16 4.13 -3.39
CA ILE A 122 -5.97 3.14 -4.11
C ILE A 122 -5.82 1.74 -3.51
N GLN A 123 -4.65 1.41 -2.94
CA GLN A 123 -4.39 0.07 -2.40
C GLN A 123 -5.33 -0.31 -1.25
N PRO A 124 -5.45 0.44 -0.14
CA PRO A 124 -6.40 0.13 0.94
C PRO A 124 -7.85 0.15 0.46
N ILE A 125 -8.21 1.03 -0.47
CA ILE A 125 -9.55 1.06 -1.07
C ILE A 125 -9.83 -0.25 -1.83
N GLU A 126 -8.88 -0.71 -2.65
CA GLU A 126 -8.99 -1.97 -3.37
C GLU A 126 -9.06 -3.17 -2.42
N ALA A 127 -8.32 -3.14 -1.31
CA ALA A 127 -8.40 -4.14 -0.27
C ALA A 127 -9.81 -4.21 0.35
N GLN A 128 -10.42 -3.07 0.69
CA GLN A 128 -11.79 -3.02 1.21
C GLN A 128 -12.80 -3.65 0.24
N ILE A 129 -12.68 -3.35 -1.05
CA ILE A 129 -13.68 -3.73 -2.06
C ILE A 129 -13.48 -5.18 -2.53
N ARG A 130 -12.22 -5.63 -2.70
CA ARG A 130 -11.91 -6.81 -3.52
C ARG A 130 -11.23 -7.94 -2.80
N ALA A 131 -10.68 -7.73 -1.59
CA ALA A 131 -9.86 -8.76 -0.92
C ALA A 131 -10.59 -10.09 -0.74
N ARG A 132 -11.89 -10.09 -0.39
CA ARG A 132 -12.68 -11.33 -0.28
C ARG A 132 -12.73 -12.12 -1.59
N LYS A 133 -13.03 -11.45 -2.70
CA LYS A 133 -13.10 -12.09 -4.01
C LYS A 133 -11.74 -12.63 -4.44
N PHE A 134 -10.68 -11.87 -4.19
CA PHE A 134 -9.33 -12.33 -4.50
C PHE A 134 -8.84 -13.44 -3.58
N ALA A 135 -9.24 -13.46 -2.32
CA ALA A 135 -8.95 -14.56 -1.41
C ALA A 135 -9.52 -15.89 -1.92
N GLU A 136 -10.77 -15.89 -2.43
CA GLU A 136 -11.38 -17.06 -3.07
C GLU A 136 -10.59 -17.51 -4.32
N VAL A 137 -10.15 -16.55 -5.14
CA VAL A 137 -9.35 -16.82 -6.35
C VAL A 137 -7.92 -17.24 -6.04
N LEU A 138 -7.35 -16.81 -4.92
CA LEU A 138 -5.95 -17.03 -4.59
C LEU A 138 -5.76 -18.10 -3.51
N GLY A 139 -6.85 -18.75 -3.07
CA GLY A 139 -6.81 -19.84 -2.09
C GLY A 139 -6.33 -19.39 -0.72
N GLY A 140 -6.84 -18.27 -0.21
CA GLY A 140 -6.50 -17.74 1.12
C GLY A 140 -7.69 -17.07 1.79
N GLU A 141 -7.41 -16.16 2.71
CA GLU A 141 -8.40 -15.34 3.40
C GLU A 141 -8.01 -13.84 3.37
N PRO A 142 -8.96 -12.91 3.49
CA PRO A 142 -8.64 -11.49 3.60
C PRO A 142 -7.70 -11.20 4.77
N ASP A 143 -6.62 -10.46 4.52
CA ASP A 143 -5.64 -10.11 5.55
C ASP A 143 -6.08 -8.89 6.38
N VAL A 144 -7.23 -9.03 7.05
CA VAL A 144 -7.74 -7.99 7.95
C VAL A 144 -6.95 -7.99 9.26
N SER A 145 -6.68 -6.79 9.77
CA SER A 145 -6.01 -6.58 11.05
C SER A 145 -6.53 -5.35 11.77
N SER A 146 -6.39 -5.37 13.09
CA SER A 146 -6.70 -4.25 13.97
C SER A 146 -5.44 -3.42 14.23
N HIS A 147 -5.61 -2.13 14.47
CA HIS A 147 -4.56 -1.32 15.08
C HIS A 147 -4.22 -1.91 16.47
N PRO A 148 -2.94 -2.08 16.83
CA PRO A 148 -2.53 -2.79 18.05
C PRO A 148 -2.95 -2.10 19.36
N VAL A 149 -3.23 -0.80 19.33
CA VAL A 149 -3.68 -0.04 20.51
C VAL A 149 -5.15 0.34 20.39
N SER A 150 -5.56 0.90 19.25
CA SER A 150 -6.90 1.46 19.01
C SER A 150 -7.92 0.39 18.59
N GLY A 151 -7.46 -0.82 18.26
CA GLY A 151 -8.33 -1.92 17.87
C GLY A 151 -8.84 -1.79 16.43
N ILE A 152 -10.09 -2.21 16.21
CA ILE A 152 -10.72 -2.13 14.89
C ILE A 152 -11.28 -0.72 14.69
N ARG A 153 -10.92 -0.08 13.58
CA ARG A 153 -11.54 1.17 13.15
C ARG A 153 -12.91 0.87 12.54
N SER A 154 -13.98 1.10 13.29
CA SER A 154 -15.35 0.83 12.85
C SER A 154 -15.84 1.82 11.79
N GLU A 155 -15.45 3.09 11.91
CA GLU A 155 -15.78 4.15 10.97
C GLU A 155 -14.62 4.35 10.00
N MET A 156 -14.89 4.09 8.72
CA MET A 156 -13.90 4.22 7.66
C MET A 156 -13.42 5.67 7.55
N ASP A 157 -12.10 5.83 7.41
CA ASP A 157 -11.49 7.13 7.15
C ASP A 157 -12.03 7.77 5.87
N ASP A 158 -12.33 9.07 5.91
CA ASP A 158 -12.82 9.81 4.75
C ASP A 158 -11.84 9.77 3.57
N MET A 159 -10.54 9.64 3.84
CA MET A 159 -9.50 9.47 2.83
C MET A 159 -9.61 8.14 2.06
N LEU A 160 -10.47 7.20 2.46
CA LEU A 160 -10.81 6.02 1.66
C LEU A 160 -12.03 6.24 0.76
N ASN A 161 -12.79 7.32 0.95
CA ASN A 161 -13.96 7.67 0.14
C ASN A 161 -13.58 8.48 -1.14
N VAL A 162 -12.31 8.50 -1.54
CA VAL A 162 -11.81 9.30 -2.68
C VAL A 162 -12.47 8.92 -4.01
N ILE A 163 -12.86 7.65 -4.18
CA ILE A 163 -13.54 7.20 -5.40
C ILE A 163 -14.88 7.93 -5.58
N GLU A 164 -15.63 8.14 -4.50
CA GLU A 164 -16.93 8.83 -4.53
C GLU A 164 -16.78 10.34 -4.77
N HIS A 165 -15.69 10.95 -4.30
CA HIS A 165 -15.48 12.40 -4.34
C HIS A 165 -14.72 12.89 -5.58
N VAL A 166 -13.96 12.03 -6.28
CA VAL A 166 -13.10 12.42 -7.41
C VAL A 166 -13.51 11.77 -8.73
N TYR A 167 -14.19 10.62 -8.72
CA TYR A 167 -14.45 9.81 -9.92
C TYR A 167 -15.93 9.47 -10.18
N ALA A 168 -16.87 9.90 -9.33
CA ALA A 168 -18.30 9.80 -9.64
C ALA A 168 -18.75 10.99 -10.51
N PRO A 169 -19.50 10.77 -11.61
CA PRO A 169 -20.04 11.84 -12.46
C PRO A 169 -21.10 12.70 -11.76
#